data_AF-X1L6E8-F1
#
_entry.id   AF-X1L6E8-F1
#
_cell.length_a   1.000
_cell.length_b   1.000
_cell.length_c   1.000
_cell.angle_alpha   90.00
_cell.angle_beta   90.00
_cell.angle_gamma   90.00
#
_symmetry.space_group_name_H-M   'P 1'
#
loop_
_entity.id
_entity.type
_entity.pdbx_description
1 polymer ?
#
loop_
_entity_poly.entity_id
_entity_poly.type
_entity_poly.pdbx_seq_one_letter_code
_entity_poly.pdbx_strand_id
1 'polypeptide(L)'
;MVSISEILDLLKHPLYGLQKLKALIDDIISDIASLGEILEYLFIEAQHETLIFPDNPDEYVTLEAGAVNNEYSSWIEVEDNNAVKLSSKFASENGHISSAIVESTDTKDKVYLFEFAFSDVKTLISKHRFASGDIKHLSAVQQARVRGKAVPKGEKVFYRMTCETGGAKCTLHFRYHYHG
;
A
#
# COMPACT_ATOMS: atom_id res chain seq x y z
N MET A 1 13.94 -22.24 -32.98
CA MET A 1 14.30 -23.44 -33.77
C MET A 1 15.68 -23.16 -34.35
N VAL A 2 16.71 -23.93 -33.97
CA VAL A 2 18.10 -23.71 -34.44
C VAL A 2 18.23 -24.21 -35.89
N SER A 3 18.79 -23.39 -36.76
CA SER A 3 18.94 -23.68 -38.20
C SER A 3 20.12 -24.61 -38.49
N ILE A 4 20.07 -25.35 -39.60
CA ILE A 4 21.16 -26.25 -40.05
C ILE A 4 22.47 -25.48 -40.30
N SER A 5 22.39 -24.22 -40.73
CA SER A 5 23.56 -23.34 -40.88
C SER A 5 24.24 -23.01 -39.55
N GLU A 6 23.46 -22.77 -38.49
CA GLU A 6 24.01 -22.53 -37.15
C GLU A 6 24.73 -23.77 -36.59
N ILE A 7 24.24 -24.97 -36.90
CA ILE A 7 24.88 -26.24 -36.52
C ILE A 7 26.23 -26.42 -37.24
N LEU A 8 26.30 -26.09 -38.54
CA LEU A 8 27.53 -26.22 -39.32
C LEU A 8 28.63 -25.23 -38.91
N ASP A 9 28.26 -24.01 -38.49
CA ASP A 9 29.24 -23.02 -37.99
C ASP A 9 29.76 -23.37 -36.60
N LEU A 10 28.94 -24.00 -35.75
CA LEU A 10 29.37 -24.54 -34.46
C LEU A 10 30.39 -25.68 -34.61
N LEU A 11 30.28 -26.51 -35.65
CA LEU A 11 31.22 -27.61 -35.94
C LEU A 11 32.57 -27.12 -36.50
N LYS A 12 32.61 -25.97 -37.19
CA LYS A 12 33.85 -25.39 -37.73
C LYS A 12 34.68 -24.65 -36.68
N HIS A 13 34.03 -24.11 -35.65
CA HIS A 13 34.66 -23.37 -34.56
C HIS A 13 34.16 -23.86 -33.20
N PRO A 14 34.58 -25.06 -32.75
CA PRO A 14 34.06 -25.69 -31.53
C PRO A 14 34.29 -24.82 -30.27
N LEU A 15 35.38 -24.05 -30.23
CA LEU A 15 35.65 -23.07 -29.17
C LEU A 15 34.61 -21.94 -29.13
N TYR A 16 34.13 -21.48 -30.29
CA TYR A 16 33.12 -20.44 -30.39
C TYR A 16 31.74 -20.95 -29.93
N GLY A 17 31.42 -22.20 -30.25
CA GLY A 17 30.21 -22.86 -29.72
C GLY A 17 30.22 -23.02 -28.21
N LEU A 18 31.36 -23.43 -27.65
CA LEU A 18 31.55 -23.52 -26.19
C LEU A 18 31.43 -22.15 -25.50
N GLN A 19 31.94 -21.08 -26.12
CA GLN A 19 31.81 -19.72 -25.59
C GLN A 19 30.34 -19.24 -25.57
N LYS A 20 29.58 -19.50 -26.64
CA LYS A 20 28.14 -19.18 -26.68
C LYS A 20 27.35 -19.97 -25.66
N LEU A 21 27.64 -21.26 -25.52
CA LEU A 21 26.99 -22.12 -24.53
C LEU A 21 27.30 -21.63 -23.12
N LYS A 22 28.55 -21.23 -22.85
CA LYS A 22 28.94 -20.65 -21.56
C LYS A 22 28.17 -19.36 -21.27
N ALA A 23 28.10 -18.42 -22.22
CA ALA A 23 27.36 -17.17 -22.03
C ALA A 23 25.88 -17.42 -21.71
N LEU A 24 25.23 -18.35 -22.41
CA LEU A 24 23.85 -18.73 -22.13
C LEU A 24 23.70 -19.36 -20.73
N ILE A 25 24.66 -20.18 -20.31
CA ILE A 25 24.66 -20.76 -18.95
C ILE A 25 24.81 -19.66 -17.90
N ASP A 26 25.72 -18.71 -18.12
CA ASP A 26 25.94 -17.58 -17.21
C ASP A 26 24.67 -16.71 -17.09
N ASP A 27 23.98 -16.43 -18.20
CA ASP A 27 22.69 -15.72 -18.21
C ASP A 27 21.59 -16.49 -17.45
N ILE A 28 21.45 -17.80 -17.70
CA ILE A 28 20.47 -18.65 -16.99
C ILE A 28 20.75 -18.67 -15.48
N ILE A 29 22.02 -18.74 -15.08
CA ILE A 29 22.41 -18.70 -13.66
C ILE A 29 22.01 -17.36 -13.05
N SER A 30 22.22 -16.25 -13.77
CA SER A 30 21.79 -14.92 -13.32
C SER A 30 20.28 -14.84 -13.15
N ASP A 31 19.51 -15.31 -14.12
CA ASP A 31 18.04 -15.29 -14.05
C ASP A 31 17.52 -16.15 -12.89
N ILE A 32 18.10 -17.33 -12.67
CA ILE A 32 17.75 -18.20 -11.53
C ILE A 32 18.02 -17.50 -10.19
N ALA A 33 19.15 -16.79 -10.08
CA ALA A 33 19.48 -16.04 -8.87
C ALA A 33 18.46 -14.94 -8.59
N SER A 34 18.10 -14.15 -9.60
CA SER A 34 17.06 -13.11 -9.48
C SER A 34 15.68 -13.68 -9.12
N LEU A 35 15.31 -14.84 -9.68
CA LEU A 35 14.07 -15.53 -9.30
C LEU A 35 14.10 -16.01 -7.84
N GLY A 36 15.25 -16.42 -7.33
CA GLY A 36 15.44 -16.79 -5.93
C GLY A 36 15.13 -15.62 -4.99
N GLU A 37 15.66 -14.44 -5.28
CA GLU A 37 15.39 -13.21 -4.50
C GLU A 37 13.90 -12.82 -4.53
N ILE A 38 13.25 -12.93 -5.69
CA ILE A 38 11.81 -12.66 -5.81
C ILE A 38 10.98 -13.66 -4.99
N LEU A 39 11.36 -14.94 -5.00
CA LEU A 39 10.66 -15.97 -4.25
C LEU A 39 10.75 -15.74 -2.75
N GLU A 40 11.94 -15.37 -2.26
CA GLU A 40 12.18 -15.04 -0.85
C GLU A 40 11.35 -13.82 -0.43
N TYR A 41 11.36 -12.76 -1.25
CA TYR A 41 10.51 -11.59 -1.03
C TYR A 41 9.02 -11.96 -0.94
N LEU A 42 8.52 -12.76 -1.89
CA LEU A 42 7.12 -13.21 -1.87
C LEU A 42 6.79 -14.07 -0.65
N PHE A 43 7.76 -14.83 -0.13
CA PHE A 43 7.57 -15.66 1.06
C PHE A 43 7.50 -14.82 2.33
N ILE A 44 8.37 -13.81 2.46
CA ILE A 44 8.33 -12.82 3.55
C ILE A 44 7.01 -12.05 3.51
N GLU A 45 6.61 -11.58 2.33
CA GLU A 45 5.33 -10.90 2.13
C GLU A 45 4.13 -11.83 2.38
N ALA A 46 4.26 -13.15 2.27
CA ALA A 46 3.18 -14.08 2.61
C ALA A 46 3.04 -14.35 4.12
N GLN A 47 4.09 -14.06 4.90
CA GLN A 47 4.17 -14.32 6.34
C GLN A 47 4.02 -13.06 7.19
N HIS A 48 3.75 -11.91 6.59
CA HIS A 48 3.68 -10.65 7.31
C HIS A 48 2.62 -10.69 8.42
N GLU A 49 3.00 -10.23 9.61
CA GLU A 49 2.04 -9.93 10.66
C GLU A 49 1.37 -8.59 10.32
N THR A 50 0.04 -8.58 10.33
CA THR A 50 -0.71 -7.35 10.14
C THR A 50 -1.04 -6.71 11.50
N LEU A 51 -0.42 -5.57 11.76
CA LEU A 51 -0.59 -4.73 12.94
C LEU A 51 -1.77 -3.77 12.80
N ILE A 52 -2.16 -3.12 13.90
CA ILE A 52 -3.27 -2.16 13.97
C ILE A 52 -2.77 -0.80 14.50
N PHE A 53 -3.33 0.30 13.99
CA PHE A 53 -3.12 1.65 14.50
C PHE A 53 -4.42 2.45 14.47
N PRO A 54 -4.82 3.12 15.56
CA PRO A 54 -4.25 3.02 16.91
C PRO A 54 -4.44 1.61 17.50
N ASP A 55 -3.61 1.21 18.47
CA ASP A 55 -3.64 -0.15 19.02
C ASP A 55 -4.50 -0.30 20.29
N ASN A 56 -4.87 0.81 20.95
CA ASN A 56 -5.79 0.79 22.08
C ASN A 56 -7.26 0.96 21.65
N PRO A 57 -8.21 0.33 22.35
CA PRO A 57 -9.62 0.32 21.96
C PRO A 57 -10.36 1.66 22.17
N ASP A 58 -9.77 2.59 22.93
CA ASP A 58 -10.29 3.96 23.15
C ASP A 58 -9.61 5.01 22.25
N GLU A 59 -8.66 4.57 21.42
CA GLU A 59 -7.97 5.42 20.46
C GLU A 59 -8.60 5.29 19.07
N TYR A 60 -8.55 6.37 18.29
CA TYR A 60 -9.11 6.38 16.95
C TYR A 60 -8.50 7.51 16.11
N VAL A 61 -8.49 7.32 14.79
CA VAL A 61 -8.18 8.38 13.84
C VAL A 61 -9.47 9.02 13.36
N THR A 62 -9.51 10.37 13.38
CA THR A 62 -10.62 11.12 12.80
C THR A 62 -10.23 11.70 11.44
N LEU A 63 -11.01 11.39 10.41
CA LEU A 63 -10.93 12.10 9.13
C LEU A 63 -12.03 13.16 9.07
N GLU A 64 -11.70 14.34 8.57
CA GLU A 64 -12.64 15.44 8.35
C GLU A 64 -12.70 15.85 6.87
N ALA A 65 -13.91 15.99 6.35
CA ALA A 65 -14.17 16.43 4.98
C ALA A 65 -13.91 17.94 4.84
N GLY A 66 -13.74 18.41 3.59
CA GLY A 66 -13.68 19.84 3.32
C GLY A 66 -14.90 20.58 3.88
N ALA A 67 -14.73 21.85 4.25
CA ALA A 67 -15.81 22.65 4.85
C ALA A 67 -17.01 22.87 3.91
N VAL A 68 -16.81 22.67 2.60
CA VAL A 68 -17.84 22.81 1.56
C VAL A 68 -18.23 21.43 1.05
N ASN A 69 -19.52 21.25 0.75
CA ASN A 69 -20.05 20.00 0.20
C ASN A 69 -19.30 19.59 -1.08
N ASN A 70 -18.92 18.32 -1.16
CA ASN A 70 -18.21 17.71 -2.29
C ASN A 70 -16.83 18.32 -2.58
N GLU A 71 -16.25 19.08 -1.64
CA GLU A 71 -14.87 19.54 -1.72
C GLU A 71 -13.97 18.70 -0.81
N TYR A 72 -12.72 18.51 -1.24
CA TYR A 72 -11.72 17.84 -0.42
C TYR A 72 -11.23 18.78 0.69
N SER A 73 -10.96 18.21 1.86
CA SER A 73 -10.14 18.88 2.86
C SER A 73 -8.71 19.12 2.35
N SER A 74 -8.01 20.02 3.02
CA SER A 74 -6.55 20.10 2.88
C SER A 74 -5.92 18.76 3.28
N TRP A 75 -4.70 18.52 2.78
CA TRP A 75 -3.95 17.36 3.23
C TRP A 75 -3.53 17.55 4.70
N ILE A 76 -3.90 16.59 5.54
CA ILE A 76 -3.61 16.57 6.97
C ILE A 76 -2.81 15.30 7.26
N GLU A 77 -1.80 15.39 8.13
CA GLU A 77 -1.06 14.19 8.55
C GLU A 77 -1.97 13.29 9.39
N VAL A 78 -1.91 11.97 9.15
CA VAL A 78 -2.75 11.01 9.87
C VAL A 78 -2.28 10.92 11.32
N GLU A 79 -3.16 11.32 12.22
CA GLU A 79 -2.94 11.43 13.65
C GLU A 79 -4.16 10.89 14.41
N ASP A 80 -3.92 10.21 15.52
CA ASP A 80 -4.98 9.74 16.42
C ASP A 80 -5.44 10.81 17.41
N ASN A 81 -6.44 10.49 18.22
CA ASN A 81 -6.98 11.37 19.26
C ASN A 81 -5.98 11.71 20.39
N ASN A 82 -4.81 11.07 20.43
CA ASN A 82 -3.73 11.30 21.41
C ASN A 82 -2.49 11.97 20.78
N ALA A 83 -2.62 12.51 19.57
CA ALA A 83 -1.54 13.15 18.81
C ALA A 83 -0.39 12.21 18.36
N VAL A 84 -0.62 10.89 18.36
CA VAL A 84 0.33 9.92 17.78
C VAL A 84 0.05 9.82 16.28
N LYS A 85 1.12 9.82 15.49
CA LYS A 85 1.03 9.83 14.03
C LYS A 85 1.18 8.43 13.46
N LEU A 86 0.42 8.11 12.42
CA LEU A 86 0.58 6.86 11.68
C LEU A 86 2.00 6.75 11.06
N SER A 87 2.58 7.87 10.67
CA SER A 87 3.97 7.95 10.15
C SER A 87 5.02 7.42 11.13
N SER A 88 4.75 7.47 12.44
CA SER A 88 5.65 6.91 13.45
C SER A 88 5.83 5.39 13.32
N LYS A 89 4.83 4.68 12.77
CA LYS A 89 4.92 3.23 12.56
C LYS A 89 5.89 2.89 11.45
N PHE A 90 6.03 3.75 10.44
CA PHE A 90 6.97 3.57 9.33
C PHE A 90 8.30 4.31 9.56
N ALA A 91 8.69 4.59 10.80
CA ALA A 91 9.89 5.39 11.08
C ALA A 91 11.20 4.67 10.70
N SER A 92 11.29 3.37 10.98
CA SER A 92 12.50 2.55 10.76
C SER A 92 12.41 1.64 9.55
N GLU A 93 11.20 1.26 9.14
CA GLU A 93 10.94 0.23 8.14
C GLU A 93 9.94 0.70 7.09
N ASN A 94 10.11 0.19 5.86
CA ASN A 94 9.10 0.36 4.82
C ASN A 94 7.88 -0.47 5.19
N GLY A 95 6.69 -0.04 4.79
CA GLY A 95 5.49 -0.84 5.05
C GLY A 95 4.32 -0.52 4.13
N HIS A 96 3.23 -1.24 4.32
CA HIS A 96 1.97 -1.01 3.62
C HIS A 96 0.85 -0.78 4.61
N ILE A 97 -0.06 0.13 4.25
CA ILE A 97 -1.38 0.18 4.84
C ILE A 97 -2.22 -0.90 4.15
N SER A 98 -2.65 -1.91 4.88
CA SER A 98 -3.44 -3.05 4.39
C SER A 98 -4.94 -2.71 4.30
N SER A 99 -5.45 -1.94 5.24
CA SER A 99 -6.86 -1.51 5.24
C SER A 99 -7.12 -0.34 6.17
N ALA A 100 -8.21 0.38 5.93
CA ALA A 100 -8.85 1.27 6.90
C ALA A 100 -10.22 0.68 7.28
N ILE A 101 -10.46 0.50 8.58
CA ILE A 101 -11.72 0.01 9.14
C ILE A 101 -12.47 1.23 9.65
N VAL A 102 -13.59 1.58 8.98
CA VAL A 102 -14.41 2.72 9.39
C VAL A 102 -15.39 2.26 10.45
N GLU A 103 -15.35 2.88 11.62
CA GLU A 103 -16.17 2.49 12.77
C GLU A 103 -17.42 3.36 12.90
N SER A 104 -17.26 4.67 12.73
CA SER A 104 -18.36 5.60 12.92
C SER A 104 -18.30 6.78 11.96
N THR A 105 -19.46 7.37 11.74
CA THR A 105 -19.65 8.62 11.01
C THR A 105 -20.50 9.57 11.83
N ASP A 106 -20.20 10.86 11.79
CA ASP A 106 -21.04 11.87 12.44
C ASP A 106 -22.35 12.14 11.68
N THR A 107 -22.38 11.84 10.38
CA THR A 107 -23.47 12.13 9.45
C THR A 107 -23.93 10.86 8.75
N LYS A 108 -25.22 10.54 8.92
CA LYS A 108 -25.87 9.39 8.30
C LYS A 108 -26.34 9.69 6.88
N ASP A 109 -26.60 8.65 6.10
CA ASP A 109 -27.11 8.73 4.73
C ASP A 109 -26.25 9.63 3.82
N LYS A 110 -24.91 9.50 3.93
CA LYS A 110 -23.94 10.25 3.15
C LYS A 110 -22.86 9.38 2.53
N VAL A 111 -22.36 9.83 1.40
CA VAL A 111 -21.20 9.26 0.73
C VAL A 111 -19.94 10.01 1.13
N TYR A 112 -18.95 9.25 1.58
CA TYR A 112 -17.63 9.73 1.94
C TYR A 112 -16.61 9.18 0.95
N LEU A 113 -15.59 9.99 0.66
CA LEU A 113 -14.48 9.63 -0.21
C LEU A 113 -13.19 10.18 0.38
N PHE A 114 -12.29 9.28 0.80
CA PHE A 114 -10.99 9.66 1.35
C PHE A 114 -9.84 9.12 0.51
N GLU A 115 -8.73 9.84 0.57
CA GLU A 115 -7.48 9.50 -0.10
C GLU A 115 -6.35 9.49 0.93
N PHE A 116 -5.46 8.53 0.78
CA PHE A 116 -4.22 8.47 1.55
C PHE A 116 -3.02 8.69 0.63
N ALA A 117 -2.02 9.41 1.12
CA ALA A 117 -0.79 9.69 0.42
C ALA A 117 0.40 9.64 1.37
N PHE A 118 1.61 9.41 0.87
CA PHE A 118 2.85 9.61 1.63
C PHE A 118 3.67 10.77 1.06
N SER A 119 4.69 11.19 1.80
CA SER A 119 5.63 12.28 1.47
C SER A 119 5.01 13.67 1.39
N ASP A 120 5.88 14.68 1.46
CA ASP A 120 5.45 16.08 1.37
C ASP A 120 4.82 16.42 0.01
N VAL A 121 5.23 15.74 -1.07
CA VAL A 121 4.64 15.86 -2.42
C VAL A 121 3.32 15.10 -2.61
N LYS A 122 2.83 14.39 -1.58
CA LYS A 122 1.54 13.70 -1.55
C LYS A 122 1.40 12.64 -2.65
N THR A 123 2.37 11.72 -2.68
CA THR A 123 2.29 10.53 -3.53
C THR A 123 1.13 9.64 -3.08
N LEU A 124 0.12 9.50 -3.93
CA LEU A 124 -1.11 8.77 -3.61
C LEU A 124 -0.81 7.28 -3.34
N ILE A 125 -1.31 6.80 -2.20
CA ILE A 125 -1.32 5.38 -1.80
C ILE A 125 -2.59 4.74 -2.34
N SER A 126 -3.75 5.32 -2.03
CA SER A 126 -5.05 4.76 -2.36
C SER A 126 -6.18 5.79 -2.25
N LYS A 127 -7.34 5.41 -2.80
CA LYS A 127 -8.57 6.18 -2.77
C LYS A 127 -9.74 5.25 -2.46
N HIS A 128 -10.58 5.64 -1.50
CA HIS A 128 -11.66 4.79 -1.00
C HIS A 128 -12.95 5.57 -0.84
N ARG A 129 -14.05 4.92 -1.22
CA ARG A 129 -15.41 5.41 -1.07
C ARG A 129 -16.18 4.49 -0.16
N PHE A 130 -16.99 5.06 0.73
CA PHE A 130 -18.00 4.32 1.47
C PHE A 130 -19.27 5.17 1.62
N ALA A 131 -20.37 4.53 1.96
CA ALA A 131 -21.64 5.19 2.27
C ALA A 131 -22.01 4.90 3.72
N SER A 132 -22.32 5.93 4.48
CA SER A 132 -22.93 5.78 5.79
C SER A 132 -24.38 5.34 5.63
N GLY A 133 -24.79 4.39 6.47
CA GLY A 133 -26.17 3.94 6.54
C GLY A 133 -27.04 4.89 7.35
N ASP A 134 -28.21 4.39 7.75
CA ASP A 134 -29.20 5.06 8.60
C ASP A 134 -28.75 5.22 10.07
N ILE A 135 -27.76 4.43 10.49
CA ILE A 135 -27.09 4.48 11.79
C ILE A 135 -25.68 5.07 11.68
N LYS A 136 -25.27 5.82 12.72
CA LYS A 136 -23.95 6.47 12.80
C LYS A 136 -22.79 5.50 13.06
N HIS A 137 -23.07 4.42 13.79
CA HIS A 137 -22.10 3.36 14.01
C HIS A 137 -22.28 2.35 12.89
N LEU A 138 -21.26 2.19 12.07
CA LEU A 138 -21.37 1.30 10.92
C LEU A 138 -21.38 -0.15 11.42
N SER A 139 -22.14 -1.00 10.74
CA SER A 139 -22.00 -2.45 10.95
C SER A 139 -20.52 -2.81 10.81
N ALA A 140 -20.01 -3.68 11.69
CA ALA A 140 -18.59 -3.99 11.92
C ALA A 140 -17.72 -4.37 10.69
N VAL A 141 -18.27 -4.35 9.48
CA VAL A 141 -17.68 -4.89 8.25
C VAL A 141 -17.35 -3.81 7.20
N GLN A 142 -17.47 -2.51 7.49
CA GLN A 142 -17.00 -1.48 6.55
C GLN A 142 -15.47 -1.36 6.58
N GLN A 143 -14.81 -2.30 5.91
CA GLN A 143 -13.36 -2.33 5.71
C GLN A 143 -13.01 -1.86 4.30
N ALA A 144 -12.38 -0.69 4.19
CA ALA A 144 -11.73 -0.25 2.98
C ALA A 144 -10.40 -1.01 2.82
N ARG A 145 -10.33 -1.96 1.88
CA ARG A 145 -9.07 -2.65 1.57
C ARG A 145 -8.13 -1.70 0.86
N VAL A 146 -7.04 -1.31 1.52
CA VAL A 146 -6.01 -0.46 0.97
C VAL A 146 -4.97 -1.38 0.32
N ARG A 147 -4.99 -1.50 -1.01
CA ARG A 147 -3.93 -2.18 -1.76
C ARG A 147 -3.14 -1.13 -2.51
N GLY A 148 -2.40 -0.34 -1.75
CA GLY A 148 -1.66 0.83 -2.23
C GLY A 148 -0.16 0.62 -2.28
N LYS A 149 0.56 1.66 -2.73
CA LYS A 149 2.02 1.70 -2.71
C LYS A 149 2.58 1.53 -1.30
N ALA A 150 3.81 1.02 -1.19
CA ALA A 150 4.53 0.99 0.07
C ALA A 150 4.82 2.42 0.53
N VAL A 151 4.69 2.66 1.83
CA VAL A 151 5.15 3.87 2.50
C VAL A 151 6.64 3.66 2.79
N PRO A 152 7.54 4.46 2.19
CA PRO A 152 8.96 4.38 2.49
C PRO A 152 9.25 4.77 3.94
N LYS A 153 10.31 4.19 4.51
CA LYS A 153 10.74 4.49 5.87
C LYS A 153 10.99 5.99 6.07
N GLY A 154 10.52 6.53 7.18
CA GLY A 154 10.65 7.94 7.56
C GLY A 154 9.70 8.90 6.85
N GLU A 155 8.84 8.42 5.93
CA GLU A 155 7.89 9.27 5.22
C GLU A 155 6.64 9.58 6.07
N LYS A 156 6.12 10.79 5.89
CA LYS A 156 4.85 11.19 6.50
C LYS A 156 3.68 10.59 5.74
N VAL A 157 2.61 10.25 6.46
CA VAL A 157 1.36 9.73 5.88
C VAL A 157 0.26 10.75 6.06
N PHE A 158 -0.39 11.11 4.96
CA PHE A 158 -1.42 12.13 4.90
C PHE A 158 -2.76 11.56 4.43
N TYR A 159 -3.83 12.23 4.82
CA TYR A 159 -5.15 12.01 4.27
C TYR A 159 -5.76 13.31 3.75
N ARG A 160 -6.78 13.16 2.89
CA ARG A 160 -7.81 14.17 2.65
C ARG A 160 -9.14 13.47 2.43
N MET A 161 -10.24 14.13 2.73
CA MET A 161 -11.58 13.57 2.61
C MET A 161 -12.55 14.57 1.98
N THR A 162 -13.50 14.05 1.22
CA THR A 162 -14.69 14.79 0.75
C THR A 162 -15.96 14.01 1.10
N CYS A 163 -17.05 14.74 1.27
CA CYS A 163 -18.37 14.20 1.60
C CYS A 163 -19.45 15.08 0.97
N GLU A 164 -20.64 14.51 0.75
CA GLU A 164 -21.84 15.25 0.34
C GLU A 164 -22.24 16.34 1.36
N THR A 165 -21.71 16.27 2.58
CA THR A 165 -21.89 17.27 3.64
C THR A 165 -20.52 17.80 4.07
N GLY A 166 -20.35 19.12 3.97
CA GLY A 166 -19.14 19.81 4.39
C GLY A 166 -18.87 19.64 5.89
N GLY A 167 -17.61 19.45 6.24
CA GLY A 167 -17.16 19.25 7.62
C GLY A 167 -17.56 17.91 8.26
N ALA A 168 -18.16 16.99 7.48
CA ALA A 168 -18.51 15.66 7.99
C ALA A 168 -17.26 14.87 8.40
N LYS A 169 -17.39 14.07 9.46
CA LYS A 169 -16.31 13.32 10.09
C LYS A 169 -16.59 11.83 10.12
N CYS A 170 -15.51 11.05 10.10
CA CYS A 170 -15.56 9.61 10.39
C CYS A 170 -14.39 9.19 11.26
N THR A 171 -14.61 8.18 12.10
CA THR A 171 -13.55 7.53 12.89
C THR A 171 -13.15 6.20 12.26
N LEU A 172 -11.86 5.90 12.29
CA LEU A 172 -11.33 4.67 11.73
C LEU A 172 -10.07 4.18 12.43
N HIS A 173 -9.75 2.93 12.13
CA HIS A 173 -8.49 2.26 12.48
C HIS A 173 -7.80 1.78 11.20
N PHE A 174 -6.48 1.73 11.22
CA PHE A 174 -5.67 1.19 10.14
C PHE A 174 -5.16 -0.20 10.50
N ARG A 175 -5.09 -1.04 9.48
CA ARG A 175 -4.24 -2.23 9.49
C ARG A 175 -3.03 -1.97 8.61
N TYR A 176 -1.86 -2.40 9.04
CA TYR A 176 -0.62 -2.21 8.30
C TYR A 176 0.36 -3.37 8.54
N HIS A 177 1.38 -3.49 7.71
CA HIS A 177 2.48 -4.43 7.89
C HIS A 177 3.78 -3.84 7.36
N TYR A 178 4.91 -4.39 7.81
CA TYR A 178 6.23 -4.00 7.37
C TYR A 178 6.74 -4.93 6.26
N HIS A 179 7.61 -4.40 5.40
CA HIS A 179 8.48 -5.21 4.55
C HIS A 179 9.67 -5.62 5.40
N GLY A 180 9.76 -6.92 5.71
CA GLY A 180 10.92 -7.51 6.40
C GLY A 180 12.20 -7.45 5.58
#